data_AF-B7B8R5-F1
#
_entry.id   AF-B7B8R5-F1
#
_cell.length_a   1.000
_cell.length_b   1.000
_cell.length_c   1.000
_cell.angle_alpha   90.00
_cell.angle_beta   90.00
_cell.angle_gamma   90.00
#
_symmetry.space_group_name_H-M   'P 1'
#
loop_
_entity.id
_entity.type
_entity.pdbx_description
1 polymer ?
#
loop_
_entity_poly.entity_id
_entity_poly.type
_entity_poly.pdbx_seq_one_letter_code
_entity_poly.pdbx_strand_id
1 'polypeptide(L)'
;MIEIYNIESLDELSVYLSKQEQEIARNWLFSQFDKLYHYANIKEWNELVRVCEALKIIGWGDREPLEAKAQRWINGSFYTSLMNQYFEIKDEQGWSKLKDSYVLENGSDKTYYTGYKFQSQRNLLPKSPIRWQKSGNYQKSVQPFYESLDRLKDLVVHELRPEEYGDSFSYLGISMFFSHHDDENESVRYEYFHSQNEVPEGFNGKYYIRPKHRWGRLVNQNGVYHIKVECHFSRKFGELPLLEQKKIIINDFLYYIQYVSDKLQKKKIEYDCNLLKSDLELILMKWEDS
;
A
#
# COMPACT_ATOMS: atom_id res chain seq x y z
N MET A 1 -11.23 7.15 -30.67
CA MET A 1 -10.77 6.75 -29.32
C MET A 1 -9.34 6.21 -29.29
N ILE A 2 -8.70 5.90 -30.42
CA ILE A 2 -7.27 5.54 -30.45
C ILE A 2 -6.34 6.68 -29.99
N GLU A 3 -6.86 7.91 -29.97
CA GLU A 3 -6.14 9.12 -29.57
C GLU A 3 -5.65 9.05 -28.12
N ILE A 4 -6.28 8.25 -27.24
CA ILE A 4 -5.88 8.12 -25.83
C ILE A 4 -4.42 7.67 -25.66
N TYR A 5 -3.89 6.90 -26.62
CA TYR A 5 -2.53 6.39 -26.55
C TYR A 5 -1.48 7.48 -26.76
N ASN A 6 -1.86 8.59 -27.39
CA ASN A 6 -0.97 9.70 -27.71
C ASN A 6 -1.11 10.90 -26.76
N ILE A 7 -2.12 10.92 -25.88
CA ILE A 7 -2.37 12.04 -24.97
C ILE A 7 -1.40 11.98 -23.80
N GLU A 8 -0.53 12.96 -23.61
CA GLU A 8 0.53 12.84 -22.61
C GLU A 8 0.03 13.06 -21.17
N SER A 9 -0.89 14.00 -20.91
CA SER A 9 -1.31 14.34 -19.55
C SER A 9 -2.67 13.74 -19.15
N LEU A 10 -2.91 13.59 -17.84
CA LEU A 10 -4.21 13.14 -17.31
C LEU A 10 -5.31 14.18 -17.54
N ASP A 11 -4.97 15.47 -17.48
CA ASP A 11 -5.94 16.55 -17.67
C ASP A 11 -6.46 16.58 -19.11
N GLU A 12 -5.57 16.50 -20.09
CA GLU A 12 -5.95 16.39 -21.50
C GLU A 12 -6.74 15.11 -21.78
N LEU A 13 -6.37 13.99 -21.14
CA LEU A 13 -7.09 12.73 -21.28
C LEU A 13 -8.52 12.88 -20.75
N SER A 14 -8.67 13.56 -19.62
CA SER A 14 -9.97 13.82 -19.00
C SER A 14 -10.85 14.72 -19.89
N VAL A 15 -10.29 15.79 -20.44
CA VAL A 15 -10.98 16.70 -21.39
C VAL A 15 -11.35 15.99 -22.70
N TYR A 16 -10.51 15.08 -23.18
CA TYR A 16 -10.82 14.28 -24.37
C TYR A 16 -11.97 13.32 -24.11
N LEU A 17 -11.92 12.59 -22.99
CA LEU A 17 -12.91 11.60 -22.59
C LEU A 17 -14.26 12.24 -22.25
N SER A 18 -14.28 13.45 -21.67
CA SER A 18 -15.52 14.17 -21.36
C SER A 18 -16.33 14.58 -22.59
N LYS A 19 -15.74 14.54 -23.79
CA LYS A 19 -16.41 14.81 -25.07
C LYS A 19 -17.01 13.56 -25.70
N GLN A 20 -16.72 12.37 -25.16
CA GLN A 20 -17.25 11.11 -25.65
C GLN A 20 -18.58 10.80 -24.95
N GLU A 21 -19.41 9.98 -25.60
CA GLU A 21 -20.55 9.36 -24.92
C GLU A 21 -20.00 8.28 -23.96
N GLN A 22 -20.43 8.32 -22.70
CA GLN A 22 -19.79 7.60 -21.60
C GLN A 22 -19.92 6.08 -21.75
N GLU A 23 -21.08 5.56 -22.14
CA GLU A 23 -21.30 4.12 -22.27
C GLU A 23 -20.54 3.53 -23.46
N ILE A 24 -20.58 4.21 -24.61
CA ILE A 24 -19.82 3.85 -25.81
C ILE A 24 -18.31 3.87 -25.52
N ALA A 25 -17.83 4.90 -24.82
CA ALA A 25 -16.43 5.00 -24.43
C ALA A 25 -16.03 3.86 -23.50
N ARG A 26 -16.84 3.57 -22.47
CA ARG A 26 -16.60 2.49 -21.52
C ARG A 26 -16.55 1.13 -22.21
N ASN A 27 -17.51 0.83 -23.08
CA ASN A 27 -17.58 -0.44 -23.80
C ASN A 27 -16.37 -0.65 -24.72
N TRP A 28 -15.93 0.41 -25.40
CA TRP A 28 -14.71 0.34 -26.22
C TRP A 28 -13.47 0.11 -25.36
N LEU A 29 -13.34 0.82 -24.23
CA LEU A 29 -12.23 0.66 -23.29
C LEU A 29 -12.18 -0.76 -22.72
N PHE A 30 -13.32 -1.36 -22.37
CA PHE A 30 -13.38 -2.76 -21.94
C PHE A 30 -12.92 -3.72 -23.04
N SER A 31 -13.32 -3.48 -24.29
CA SER A 31 -12.81 -4.30 -25.41
C SER A 31 -11.29 -4.19 -25.56
N GLN A 32 -10.70 -3.01 -25.33
CA GLN A 32 -9.25 -2.86 -25.35
C GLN A 32 -8.59 -3.53 -24.14
N PHE A 33 -9.17 -3.37 -22.95
CA PHE A 33 -8.70 -4.01 -21.72
C PHE A 33 -8.65 -5.53 -21.88
N ASP A 34 -9.74 -6.14 -22.35
CA ASP A 34 -9.83 -7.60 -22.54
C ASP A 34 -8.79 -8.12 -23.54
N LYS A 35 -8.45 -7.33 -24.57
CA LYS A 35 -7.40 -7.67 -25.55
C LYS A 35 -5.99 -7.54 -24.96
N LEU A 36 -5.76 -6.52 -24.14
CA LEU A 36 -4.45 -6.19 -23.60
C LEU A 36 -4.17 -6.83 -22.24
N TYR A 37 -5.16 -7.49 -21.62
CA TYR A 37 -5.03 -8.14 -20.32
C TYR A 37 -3.86 -9.13 -20.28
N HIS A 38 -3.62 -9.84 -21.39
CA HIS A 38 -2.49 -10.73 -21.59
C HIS A 38 -1.46 -10.11 -22.55
N TYR A 39 -1.04 -8.87 -22.26
CA TYR A 39 -0.02 -8.15 -23.03
C TYR A 39 1.23 -9.02 -23.27
N ALA A 40 1.75 -8.98 -24.48
CA ALA A 40 2.91 -9.78 -24.91
C ALA A 40 4.23 -9.02 -24.81
N ASN A 41 4.19 -7.68 -24.76
CA ASN A 41 5.37 -6.83 -24.85
C ASN A 41 5.15 -5.47 -24.16
N ILE A 42 6.23 -4.68 -24.07
CA ILE A 42 6.23 -3.41 -23.34
C ILE A 42 5.33 -2.35 -23.99
N LYS A 43 5.08 -2.45 -25.31
CA LYS A 43 4.18 -1.54 -26.00
C LYS A 43 2.74 -1.81 -25.57
N GLU A 44 2.32 -3.06 -25.61
CA GLU A 44 0.99 -3.48 -25.16
C GLU A 44 0.79 -3.21 -23.66
N TRP A 45 1.82 -3.41 -22.83
CA TRP A 45 1.77 -2.98 -21.42
C TRP A 45 1.49 -1.48 -21.28
N ASN A 46 2.20 -0.63 -22.03
CA ASN A 46 2.01 0.80 -21.97
C ASN A 46 0.64 1.23 -22.51
N GLU A 47 0.10 0.54 -23.52
CA GLU A 47 -1.27 0.73 -24.00
C GLU A 47 -2.30 0.34 -22.93
N LEU A 48 -2.10 -0.80 -22.26
CA LEU A 48 -2.94 -1.25 -21.15
C LEU A 48 -2.98 -0.22 -20.02
N VAL A 49 -1.83 0.35 -19.66
CA VAL A 49 -1.75 1.43 -18.67
C VAL A 49 -2.66 2.61 -19.08
N ARG A 50 -2.66 3.02 -20.35
CA ARG A 50 -3.53 4.12 -20.81
C ARG A 50 -5.01 3.75 -20.75
N VAL A 51 -5.34 2.49 -21.05
CA VAL A 51 -6.72 1.99 -20.91
C VAL A 51 -7.19 2.02 -19.46
N CYS A 52 -6.35 1.58 -18.50
CA CYS A 52 -6.67 1.66 -17.07
C CYS A 52 -6.82 3.10 -16.58
N GLU A 53 -5.96 4.03 -17.05
CA GLU A 53 -6.09 5.46 -16.75
C GLU A 53 -7.43 6.02 -17.24
N ALA A 54 -7.82 5.69 -18.47
CA ALA A 54 -9.07 6.12 -19.07
C ALA A 54 -10.30 5.50 -18.37
N LEU A 55 -10.23 4.22 -18.00
CA LEU A 55 -11.29 3.55 -17.24
C LEU A 55 -11.46 4.13 -15.84
N LYS A 56 -10.38 4.59 -15.20
CA LYS A 56 -10.49 5.32 -13.93
C LYS A 56 -11.20 6.68 -14.07
N ILE A 57 -11.08 7.34 -15.22
CA ILE A 57 -11.78 8.61 -15.51
C ILE A 57 -13.25 8.37 -15.89
N ILE A 58 -13.51 7.45 -16.83
CA ILE A 58 -14.86 7.14 -17.34
C ILE A 58 -15.71 6.36 -16.32
N GLY A 59 -15.05 5.59 -15.45
CA GLY A 59 -15.65 4.68 -14.50
C GLY A 59 -15.71 3.25 -15.01
N TRP A 60 -15.36 2.30 -14.14
CA TRP A 60 -15.35 0.86 -14.39
C TRP A 60 -16.75 0.21 -14.41
N GLY A 61 -17.82 0.96 -14.14
CA GLY A 61 -19.18 0.42 -14.10
C GLY A 61 -19.27 -0.79 -13.16
N ASP A 62 -19.82 -1.90 -13.67
CA ASP A 62 -20.01 -3.13 -12.90
C ASP A 62 -18.79 -4.07 -12.90
N ARG A 63 -17.70 -3.72 -13.62
CA ARG A 63 -16.47 -4.54 -13.63
C ARG A 63 -15.58 -4.19 -12.45
N GLU A 64 -14.83 -5.17 -11.95
CA GLU A 64 -13.82 -4.94 -10.90
C GLU A 64 -12.79 -3.91 -11.38
N PRO A 65 -12.58 -2.79 -10.64
CA PRO A 65 -11.55 -1.83 -10.99
C PRO A 65 -10.15 -2.38 -10.78
N LEU A 66 -9.30 -2.25 -11.81
CA LEU A 66 -7.89 -2.64 -11.74
C LEU A 66 -6.97 -1.48 -12.10
N GLU A 67 -5.82 -1.41 -11.43
CA GLU A 67 -4.74 -0.48 -11.77
C GLU A 67 -3.50 -1.21 -12.30
N ALA A 68 -2.85 -0.58 -13.28
CA ALA A 68 -1.63 -1.10 -13.89
C ALA A 68 -0.38 -0.42 -13.31
N LYS A 69 0.50 -1.21 -12.68
CA LYS A 69 1.76 -0.71 -12.09
C LYS A 69 2.97 -1.47 -12.59
N ALA A 70 4.03 -0.73 -12.88
CA ALA A 70 5.36 -1.27 -13.11
C ALA A 70 6.27 -0.89 -11.95
N GLN A 71 6.96 -1.87 -11.37
CA GLN A 71 7.83 -1.67 -10.22
C GLN A 71 9.18 -2.34 -10.46
N ARG A 72 10.24 -1.70 -9.97
CA ARG A 72 11.58 -2.29 -9.95
C ARG A 72 11.85 -2.87 -8.58
N TRP A 73 12.11 -4.17 -8.53
CA TRP A 73 12.39 -4.90 -7.31
C TRP A 73 13.84 -4.72 -6.86
N ILE A 74 14.17 -5.17 -5.65
CA ILE A 74 15.50 -5.01 -5.03
C ILE A 74 16.60 -5.69 -5.86
N ASN A 75 16.26 -6.80 -6.53
CA ASN A 75 17.16 -7.50 -7.45
C ASN A 75 17.39 -6.76 -8.79
N GLY A 76 16.74 -5.62 -9.00
CA GLY A 76 16.83 -4.81 -10.21
C GLY A 76 15.88 -5.25 -11.34
N SER A 77 15.17 -6.38 -11.19
CA SER A 77 14.17 -6.85 -12.15
C SER A 77 12.92 -5.97 -12.12
N PHE A 78 12.27 -5.86 -13.27
CA PHE A 78 10.99 -5.16 -13.39
C PHE A 78 9.85 -6.16 -13.32
N TYR A 79 8.78 -5.77 -12.63
CA TYR A 79 7.53 -6.49 -12.58
C TYR A 79 6.40 -5.55 -12.95
N THR A 80 5.46 -6.05 -13.74
CA THR A 80 4.22 -5.35 -14.08
C THR A 80 3.06 -6.11 -13.45
N SER A 81 2.11 -5.39 -12.84
CA SER A 81 1.01 -5.99 -12.10
C SER A 81 -0.31 -5.27 -12.37
N LEU A 82 -1.39 -6.04 -12.48
CA LEU A 82 -2.77 -5.57 -12.36
C LEU A 82 -3.27 -5.84 -10.94
N MET A 83 -3.73 -4.79 -10.26
CA MET A 83 -4.12 -4.87 -8.85
C MET A 83 -5.43 -4.11 -8.59
N ASN A 84 -6.29 -4.62 -7.72
CA ASN A 84 -7.51 -3.92 -7.32
C ASN A 84 -7.26 -2.92 -6.15
N GLN A 85 -8.33 -2.28 -5.69
CA GLN A 85 -8.27 -1.36 -4.55
C GLN A 85 -7.93 -2.02 -3.21
N TYR A 86 -8.12 -3.34 -3.12
CA TYR A 86 -7.86 -4.16 -1.92
C TYR A 86 -6.44 -4.73 -1.86
N PHE A 87 -5.54 -4.27 -2.73
CA PHE A 87 -4.16 -4.77 -2.88
C PHE A 87 -4.06 -6.20 -3.40
N GLU A 88 -5.13 -6.76 -3.96
CA GLU A 88 -5.09 -8.09 -4.57
C GLU A 88 -4.50 -8.00 -5.97
N ILE A 89 -3.45 -8.78 -6.23
CA ILE A 89 -2.83 -8.90 -7.54
C ILE A 89 -3.63 -9.92 -8.35
N LYS A 90 -4.16 -9.50 -9.50
CA LYS A 90 -4.93 -10.36 -10.43
C LYS A 90 -4.07 -10.92 -11.55
N ASP A 91 -3.02 -10.19 -11.94
CA ASP A 91 -1.98 -10.64 -12.85
C ASP A 91 -0.67 -9.95 -12.48
N GLU A 92 0.45 -10.69 -12.56
CA GLU A 92 1.79 -10.15 -12.39
C GLU A 92 2.76 -10.86 -13.34
N GLN A 93 3.62 -10.08 -13.99
CA GLN A 93 4.59 -10.59 -14.95
C GLN A 93 5.99 -10.06 -14.65
N GLY A 94 6.96 -10.97 -14.65
CA GLY A 94 8.39 -10.67 -14.52
C GLY A 94 9.02 -10.30 -15.86
N TRP A 95 9.95 -9.35 -15.83
CA TRP A 95 10.65 -8.86 -17.02
C TRP A 95 12.15 -9.01 -16.89
N SER A 96 12.74 -9.51 -17.97
CA SER A 96 14.18 -9.56 -18.16
C SER A 96 14.64 -8.42 -19.05
N LYS A 97 15.78 -7.82 -18.68
CA LYS A 97 16.46 -6.84 -19.52
C LYS A 97 17.12 -7.55 -20.70
N LEU A 98 16.85 -7.08 -21.92
CA LEU A 98 17.45 -7.59 -23.15
C LEU A 98 18.07 -6.41 -23.92
N LYS A 99 19.38 -6.22 -23.75
CA LYS A 99 20.12 -5.02 -24.23
C LYS A 99 19.46 -3.73 -23.71
N ASP A 100 18.97 -2.89 -24.62
CA ASP A 100 18.29 -1.61 -24.32
C ASP A 100 16.75 -1.73 -24.33
N SER A 101 16.24 -2.96 -24.23
CA SER A 101 14.81 -3.29 -24.19
C SER A 101 14.49 -4.19 -22.99
N TYR A 102 13.20 -4.48 -22.82
CA TYR A 102 12.68 -5.45 -21.86
C TYR A 102 11.81 -6.47 -22.58
N VAL A 103 11.89 -7.72 -22.15
CA VAL A 103 11.04 -8.82 -22.62
C VAL A 103 10.47 -9.57 -21.43
N LEU A 104 9.27 -10.09 -21.59
CA LEU A 104 8.66 -10.96 -20.59
C LEU A 104 9.53 -12.21 -20.38
N GLU A 105 9.74 -12.60 -19.12
CA GLU A 105 10.50 -13.79 -18.76
C GLU A 105 9.91 -15.04 -19.43
N ASN A 106 8.58 -15.18 -19.37
CA ASN A 106 7.84 -16.30 -19.93
C ASN A 106 7.15 -15.98 -21.28
N GLY A 107 7.41 -14.80 -21.87
CA GLY A 107 6.75 -14.39 -23.11
C GLY A 107 7.40 -14.94 -24.38
N SER A 108 6.58 -15.18 -25.40
CA SER A 108 7.02 -15.62 -26.73
C SER A 108 7.60 -14.48 -27.57
N ASP A 109 7.19 -13.24 -27.33
CA ASP A 109 7.72 -12.07 -28.03
C ASP A 109 9.09 -11.67 -27.50
N LYS A 110 10.12 -11.83 -28.35
CA LYS A 110 11.50 -11.44 -28.08
C LYS A 110 11.96 -10.25 -28.93
N THR A 111 11.01 -9.49 -29.47
CA THR A 111 11.28 -8.29 -30.27
C THR A 111 11.92 -7.20 -29.41
N TYR A 112 12.86 -6.46 -30.01
CA TYR A 112 13.56 -5.37 -29.34
C TYR A 112 12.79 -4.05 -29.49
N TYR A 113 11.97 -3.72 -28.51
CA TYR A 113 11.25 -2.45 -28.40
C TYR A 113 12.17 -1.33 -27.90
N THR A 114 13.21 -1.04 -28.67
CA THR A 114 14.25 -0.07 -28.30
C THR A 114 13.63 1.30 -28.02
N GLY A 115 14.00 1.90 -26.89
CA GLY A 115 13.54 3.23 -26.48
C GLY A 115 12.23 3.26 -25.68
N TYR A 116 11.51 2.14 -25.59
CA TYR A 116 10.33 2.05 -24.71
C TYR A 116 10.76 1.98 -23.25
N LYS A 117 10.00 2.69 -22.40
CA LYS A 117 10.13 2.66 -20.94
C LYS A 117 8.84 2.16 -20.34
N PHE A 118 8.93 1.48 -19.19
CA PHE A 118 7.76 1.08 -18.43
C PHE A 118 6.95 2.29 -18.01
N GLN A 119 5.66 2.26 -18.32
CA GLN A 119 4.68 3.18 -17.76
C GLN A 119 4.00 2.55 -16.55
N SER A 120 3.51 3.40 -15.66
CA SER A 120 2.61 3.04 -14.57
C SER A 120 1.43 4.01 -14.58
N GLN A 121 0.26 3.52 -14.22
CA GLN A 121 -0.93 4.34 -14.09
C GLN A 121 -0.69 5.48 -13.10
N ARG A 122 -1.12 6.68 -13.49
CA ARG A 122 -0.90 7.89 -12.68
C ARG A 122 -2.07 8.23 -11.77
N ASN A 123 -3.31 7.97 -12.20
CA ASN A 123 -4.53 8.10 -11.41
C ASN A 123 -4.86 6.75 -10.76
N LEU A 124 -4.16 6.42 -9.69
CA LEU A 124 -4.30 5.13 -9.00
C LEU A 124 -5.71 4.95 -8.41
N LEU A 125 -6.10 3.69 -8.20
CA LEU A 125 -7.31 3.38 -7.44
C LEU A 125 -7.13 3.84 -5.99
N PRO A 126 -8.17 4.42 -5.37
CA PRO A 126 -8.15 4.75 -3.95
C PRO A 126 -7.94 3.45 -3.16
N LYS A 127 -7.07 3.48 -2.14
CA LYS A 127 -6.78 2.31 -1.31
C LYS A 127 -6.75 2.73 0.14
N SER A 128 -6.92 1.76 1.02
CA SER A 128 -6.82 1.98 2.45
C SER A 128 -5.60 2.85 2.81
N PRO A 129 -5.83 4.00 3.49
CA PRO A 129 -4.78 4.94 3.84
C PRO A 129 -4.00 4.49 5.08
N ILE A 130 -4.30 3.34 5.66
CA ILE A 130 -3.61 2.80 6.85
C ILE A 130 -3.01 1.45 6.47
N ARG A 131 -1.69 1.35 6.53
CA ARG A 131 -0.96 0.17 6.06
C ARG A 131 0.12 -0.18 7.06
N TRP A 132 0.24 -1.46 7.38
CA TRP A 132 1.31 -1.92 8.27
C TRP A 132 2.02 -3.16 7.76
N GLN A 133 3.24 -3.31 8.25
CA GLN A 133 4.06 -4.50 8.12
C GLN A 133 4.57 -4.90 9.52
N LYS A 134 4.69 -6.21 9.72
CA LYS A 134 5.17 -6.83 10.97
C LYS A 134 6.59 -7.33 10.75
N SER A 135 7.46 -7.27 11.77
CA SER A 135 8.80 -7.86 11.70
C SER A 135 8.72 -9.37 11.54
N GLY A 136 9.63 -9.93 10.73
CA GLY A 136 9.70 -11.39 10.51
C GLY A 136 10.12 -12.16 11.76
N ASN A 137 11.01 -11.59 12.56
CA ASN A 137 11.35 -12.13 13.88
C ASN A 137 10.48 -11.44 14.94
N TYR A 138 9.89 -12.25 15.82
CA TYR A 138 9.04 -11.82 16.93
C TYR A 138 8.96 -12.93 17.97
N GLN A 139 8.62 -12.57 19.21
CA GLN A 139 8.48 -13.54 20.28
C GLN A 139 7.28 -14.45 20.09
N LYS A 140 7.39 -15.73 20.49
CA LYS A 140 6.36 -16.75 20.18
C LYS A 140 5.00 -16.41 20.78
N SER A 141 4.98 -15.78 21.96
CA SER A 141 3.74 -15.39 22.64
C SER A 141 2.88 -14.38 21.86
N VAL A 142 3.46 -13.69 20.87
CA VAL A 142 2.76 -12.68 20.04
C VAL A 142 2.05 -13.32 18.84
N GLN A 143 2.24 -14.62 18.58
CA GLN A 143 1.63 -15.32 17.45
C GLN A 143 0.10 -15.10 17.32
N PRO A 144 -0.73 -15.25 18.37
CA PRO A 144 -2.18 -15.03 18.26
C PRO A 144 -2.53 -13.58 17.88
N PHE A 145 -1.72 -12.63 18.32
CA PHE A 145 -1.87 -11.22 17.98
C PHE A 145 -1.47 -10.93 16.53
N TYR A 146 -0.44 -11.60 16.00
CA TYR A 146 -0.09 -11.50 14.58
C TYR A 146 -1.24 -11.92 13.68
N GLU A 147 -1.87 -13.06 13.97
CA GLU A 147 -3.05 -13.55 13.25
C GLU A 147 -4.23 -12.58 13.40
N SER A 148 -4.41 -12.02 14.59
CA SER A 148 -5.43 -11.00 14.84
C SER A 148 -5.19 -9.71 14.04
N LEU A 149 -3.93 -9.27 13.88
CA LEU A 149 -3.58 -8.15 13.01
C LEU A 149 -3.87 -8.42 11.54
N ASP A 150 -3.79 -9.67 11.07
CA ASP A 150 -4.15 -9.99 9.69
C ASP A 150 -5.67 -9.84 9.49
N ARG A 151 -6.48 -10.24 10.47
CA ARG A 151 -7.94 -9.97 10.47
C ARG A 151 -8.25 -8.47 10.47
N LEU A 152 -7.53 -7.67 11.28
CA LEU A 152 -7.68 -6.21 11.26
C LEU A 152 -7.34 -5.63 9.89
N LYS A 153 -6.33 -6.19 9.21
CA LYS A 153 -5.93 -5.74 7.87
C LYS A 153 -7.06 -5.95 6.89
N ASP A 154 -7.71 -7.10 6.92
CA ASP A 154 -8.85 -7.39 6.04
C ASP A 154 -9.98 -6.41 6.30
N LEU A 155 -10.34 -6.14 7.56
CA LEU A 155 -11.37 -5.13 7.89
C LEU A 155 -10.99 -3.73 7.40
N VAL A 156 -9.78 -3.27 7.69
CA VAL A 156 -9.29 -1.93 7.31
C VAL A 156 -9.19 -1.75 5.79
N VAL A 157 -8.94 -2.83 5.04
CA VAL A 157 -8.87 -2.79 3.58
C VAL A 157 -10.25 -2.75 2.93
N HIS A 158 -11.24 -3.45 3.49
CA HIS A 158 -12.56 -3.61 2.86
C HIS A 158 -13.63 -2.65 3.39
N GLU A 159 -13.51 -2.17 4.63
CA GLU A 159 -14.55 -1.35 5.26
C GLU A 159 -14.23 0.16 5.28
N LEU A 160 -12.96 0.55 5.11
CA LEU A 160 -12.64 1.96 4.87
C LEU A 160 -13.09 2.40 3.47
N ARG A 161 -13.38 3.69 3.33
CA ARG A 161 -13.90 4.33 2.12
C ARG A 161 -12.92 5.38 1.59
N PRO A 162 -11.74 4.96 1.10
CA PRO A 162 -10.66 5.88 0.74
C PRO A 162 -11.05 6.95 -0.29
N GLU A 163 -12.01 6.65 -1.17
CA GLU A 163 -12.60 7.57 -2.14
C GLU A 163 -13.34 8.76 -1.52
N GLU A 164 -13.86 8.61 -0.29
CA GLU A 164 -14.62 9.66 0.40
C GLU A 164 -13.71 10.61 1.19
N TYR A 165 -12.45 10.23 1.44
CA TYR A 165 -11.53 11.03 2.26
C TYR A 165 -10.78 12.10 1.46
N GLY A 166 -10.67 11.93 0.15
CA GLY A 166 -9.96 12.81 -0.78
C GLY A 166 -8.61 12.26 -1.27
N ASP A 167 -8.06 12.87 -2.32
CA ASP A 167 -6.92 12.31 -3.08
C ASP A 167 -5.55 12.86 -2.66
N SER A 168 -5.51 13.80 -1.72
CA SER A 168 -4.28 14.49 -1.34
C SER A 168 -3.40 13.68 -0.39
N PHE A 169 -3.91 12.64 0.27
CA PHE A 169 -3.15 11.78 1.17
C PHE A 169 -3.22 10.32 0.73
N SER A 170 -2.05 9.70 0.56
CA SER A 170 -1.94 8.31 0.11
C SER A 170 -2.01 7.32 1.26
N TYR A 171 -1.12 7.44 2.26
CA TYR A 171 -1.08 6.50 3.38
C TYR A 171 -0.25 6.95 4.59
N LEU A 172 -0.64 6.41 5.74
CA LEU A 172 0.15 6.18 6.93
C LEU A 172 0.76 4.76 6.85
N GLY A 173 2.08 4.67 6.82
CA GLY A 173 2.81 3.39 6.82
C GLY A 173 3.39 3.07 8.19
N ILE A 174 2.98 1.94 8.77
CA ILE A 174 3.36 1.53 10.13
C ILE A 174 4.30 0.32 10.02
N SER A 175 5.52 0.43 10.55
CA SER A 175 6.45 -0.69 10.66
C SER A 175 6.49 -1.17 12.10
N MET A 176 5.99 -2.38 12.36
CA MET A 176 5.84 -2.93 13.70
C MET A 176 6.98 -3.91 13.98
N PHE A 177 7.81 -3.60 14.97
CA PHE A 177 8.97 -4.40 15.38
C PHE A 177 8.74 -4.96 16.77
N PHE A 178 8.93 -6.27 16.93
CA PHE A 178 8.70 -6.95 18.20
C PHE A 178 10.00 -7.52 18.75
N SER A 179 10.09 -7.52 20.08
CA SER A 179 11.12 -8.27 20.79
C SER A 179 11.00 -9.76 20.43
N HIS A 180 12.13 -10.47 20.39
CA HIS A 180 12.20 -11.89 20.04
C HIS A 180 13.32 -12.57 20.83
N HIS A 181 13.19 -12.49 22.14
CA HIS A 181 14.14 -13.07 23.10
C HIS A 181 14.13 -14.60 23.12
N ASP A 182 13.07 -15.21 22.60
CA ASP A 182 12.80 -16.65 22.53
C ASP A 182 12.89 -17.21 21.10
N ASP A 183 13.47 -16.46 20.17
CA ASP A 183 13.74 -16.91 18.80
C ASP A 183 14.56 -18.21 18.81
N GLU A 184 14.35 -19.12 17.88
CA GLU A 184 15.10 -20.39 17.84
C GLU A 184 16.58 -20.17 17.53
N ASN A 185 16.89 -19.13 16.75
CA ASN A 185 18.25 -18.76 16.45
C ASN A 185 18.77 -17.73 17.49
N GLU A 186 19.61 -18.20 18.39
CA GLU A 186 20.17 -17.37 19.48
C GLU A 186 20.92 -16.13 18.98
N SER A 187 21.49 -16.18 17.77
CA SER A 187 22.27 -15.07 17.22
C SER A 187 21.43 -13.82 16.94
N VAL A 188 20.14 -14.01 16.63
CA VAL A 188 19.20 -12.92 16.31
C VAL A 188 18.39 -12.45 17.51
N ARG A 189 18.36 -13.21 18.62
CA ARG A 189 17.60 -12.84 19.84
C ARG A 189 17.97 -11.44 20.35
N TYR A 190 16.97 -10.61 20.58
CA TYR A 190 17.09 -9.39 21.37
C TYR A 190 15.74 -8.89 21.91
N GLU A 191 15.83 -7.97 22.88
CA GLU A 191 14.69 -7.27 23.47
C GLU A 191 14.69 -5.76 23.17
N TYR A 192 13.50 -5.18 23.02
CA TYR A 192 13.31 -3.74 22.97
C TYR A 192 12.91 -3.21 24.36
N PHE A 193 13.57 -2.13 24.77
CA PHE A 193 13.17 -1.28 25.89
C PHE A 193 13.00 0.17 25.39
N HIS A 194 12.13 0.96 26.02
CA HIS A 194 11.88 2.34 25.59
C HIS A 194 12.75 3.38 26.28
N SER A 195 13.35 3.02 27.40
CA SER A 195 14.31 3.84 28.14
C SER A 195 15.32 2.96 28.87
N GLN A 196 16.48 3.53 29.21
CA GLN A 196 17.52 2.79 29.94
C GLN A 196 17.02 2.30 31.31
N ASN A 197 16.08 3.02 31.93
CA ASN A 197 15.52 2.70 33.23
C ASN A 197 14.58 1.48 33.21
N GLU A 198 14.15 1.04 32.03
CA GLU A 198 13.32 -0.15 31.87
C GLU A 198 14.16 -1.44 31.78
N VAL A 199 15.48 -1.32 31.60
CA VAL A 199 16.38 -2.48 31.54
C VAL A 199 16.56 -3.03 32.95
N PRO A 200 16.24 -4.32 33.21
CA PRO A 200 16.45 -4.92 34.52
C PRO A 200 17.91 -4.89 34.95
N GLU A 201 18.15 -4.68 36.25
CA GLU A 201 19.51 -4.76 36.80
C GLU A 201 20.09 -6.17 36.58
N GLY A 202 21.30 -6.26 36.05
CA GLY A 202 21.94 -7.53 35.72
C GLY A 202 21.42 -8.21 34.45
N PHE A 203 20.72 -7.50 33.56
CA PHE A 203 20.26 -8.06 32.29
C PHE A 203 21.43 -8.48 31.38
N ASN A 204 21.50 -9.79 31.09
CA ASN A 204 22.61 -10.40 30.33
C ASN A 204 22.28 -10.71 28.86
N GLY A 205 21.12 -10.29 28.36
CA GLY A 205 20.70 -10.48 26.96
C GLY A 205 21.12 -9.34 26.03
N LYS A 206 21.04 -9.56 24.72
CA LYS A 206 21.11 -8.46 23.74
C LYS A 206 19.83 -7.63 23.82
N TYR A 207 19.96 -6.32 23.80
CA TYR A 207 18.81 -5.41 23.78
C TYR A 207 19.09 -4.13 23.01
N TYR A 208 18.02 -3.42 22.67
CA TYR A 208 18.07 -2.09 22.11
C TYR A 208 17.15 -1.15 22.86
N ILE A 209 17.64 0.07 23.12
CA ILE A 209 16.80 1.19 23.55
C ILE A 209 16.19 1.83 22.30
N ARG A 210 14.87 1.74 22.14
CA ARG A 210 14.12 2.31 21.03
C ARG A 210 12.87 3.02 21.53
N PRO A 211 12.58 4.26 21.08
CA PRO A 211 11.32 4.90 21.43
C PRO A 211 10.15 4.04 20.92
N LYS A 212 9.05 4.04 21.68
CA LYS A 212 7.82 3.32 21.31
C LYS A 212 7.39 3.67 19.88
N HIS A 213 7.43 4.95 19.53
CA HIS A 213 7.10 5.46 18.21
C HIS A 213 8.25 6.31 17.67
N ARG A 214 8.63 6.09 16.42
CA ARG A 214 9.55 6.94 15.68
C ARG A 214 8.91 7.40 14.38
N TRP A 215 8.50 8.67 14.37
CA TRP A 215 7.84 9.28 13.23
C TRP A 215 8.83 9.73 12.15
N GLY A 216 8.50 9.42 10.91
CA GLY A 216 9.10 10.02 9.73
C GLY A 216 8.55 11.42 9.46
N ARG A 217 9.04 12.04 8.38
CA ARG A 217 8.50 13.31 7.88
C ARG A 217 7.25 13.04 7.05
N LEU A 218 6.34 14.02 7.01
CA LEU A 218 5.27 14.06 6.01
C LEU A 218 5.89 14.38 4.64
N VAL A 219 5.93 13.38 3.77
CA VAL A 219 6.53 13.46 2.42
C VAL A 219 5.45 13.86 1.43
N ASN A 220 5.78 14.77 0.51
CA ASN A 220 4.96 15.09 -0.65
C ASN A 220 5.63 14.47 -1.88
N GLN A 221 4.87 13.71 -2.65
CA GLN A 221 5.27 13.22 -3.95
C GLN A 221 4.19 13.61 -4.96
N ASN A 222 4.49 14.60 -5.81
CA ASN A 222 3.60 15.09 -6.86
C ASN A 222 2.20 15.49 -6.36
N GLY A 223 2.13 16.21 -5.23
CA GLY A 223 0.86 16.68 -4.66
C GLY A 223 0.20 15.68 -3.71
N VAL A 224 0.66 14.43 -3.68
CA VAL A 224 0.12 13.39 -2.79
C VAL A 224 1.04 13.17 -1.60
N TYR A 225 0.47 13.18 -0.40
CA TYR A 225 1.21 13.11 0.85
C TYR A 225 1.22 11.70 1.45
N HIS A 226 2.31 11.32 2.10
CA HIS A 226 2.35 10.11 2.93
C HIS A 226 3.29 10.30 4.11
N ILE A 227 3.12 9.48 5.14
CA ILE A 227 3.96 9.49 6.34
C ILE A 227 4.17 8.08 6.85
N LYS A 228 5.30 7.85 7.52
CA LYS A 228 5.65 6.55 8.09
C LYS A 228 5.95 6.67 9.58
N VAL A 229 5.68 5.61 10.33
CA VAL A 229 6.04 5.45 11.73
C VAL A 229 6.64 4.06 11.96
N GLU A 230 7.75 4.00 12.70
CA GLU A 230 8.29 2.76 13.24
C GLU A 230 7.80 2.60 14.68
N CYS A 231 7.26 1.43 15.00
CA CYS A 231 6.72 1.09 16.30
C CYS A 231 7.51 -0.08 16.87
N HIS A 232 8.03 0.07 18.09
CA HIS A 232 8.79 -0.98 18.77
C HIS A 232 7.99 -1.51 19.95
N PHE A 233 7.87 -2.83 20.06
CA PHE A 233 7.13 -3.51 21.11
C PHE A 233 8.08 -4.32 21.99
N SER A 234 8.05 -4.03 23.28
CA SER A 234 8.88 -4.71 24.28
C SER A 234 8.41 -6.13 24.55
N ARG A 235 9.26 -6.91 25.22
CA ARG A 235 8.91 -8.23 25.73
C ARG A 235 7.61 -8.22 26.54
N LYS A 236 7.50 -7.23 27.43
CA LYS A 236 6.33 -7.02 28.29
C LYS A 236 5.04 -6.90 27.48
N PHE A 237 5.04 -6.17 26.37
CA PHE A 237 3.86 -6.10 25.49
C PHE A 237 3.50 -7.49 24.96
N GLY A 238 4.48 -8.22 24.47
CA GLY A 238 4.21 -9.49 23.82
C GLY A 238 3.78 -10.60 24.78
N GLU A 239 4.02 -10.45 26.08
CA GLU A 239 3.55 -11.35 27.14
C GLU A 239 2.17 -10.98 27.69
N LEU A 240 1.57 -9.86 27.26
CA LEU A 240 0.20 -9.50 27.62
C LEU A 240 -0.83 -10.47 27.03
N PRO A 241 -1.98 -10.66 27.68
CA PRO A 241 -3.13 -11.32 27.07
C PRO A 241 -3.55 -10.61 25.78
N LEU A 242 -4.07 -11.38 24.81
CA LEU A 242 -4.46 -10.87 23.48
C LEU A 242 -5.37 -9.64 23.55
N LEU A 243 -6.38 -9.65 24.43
CA LEU A 243 -7.32 -8.53 24.58
C LEU A 243 -6.60 -7.23 24.98
N GLU A 244 -5.60 -7.31 25.87
CA GLU A 244 -4.83 -6.14 26.30
C GLU A 244 -3.88 -5.66 25.20
N GLN A 245 -3.32 -6.58 24.40
CA GLN A 245 -2.55 -6.23 23.20
C GLN A 245 -3.42 -5.46 22.19
N LYS A 246 -4.65 -5.94 21.93
CA LYS A 246 -5.60 -5.25 21.05
C LYS A 246 -5.92 -3.83 21.54
N LYS A 247 -6.26 -3.66 22.82
CA LYS A 247 -6.55 -2.34 23.42
C LYS A 247 -5.41 -1.35 23.25
N ILE A 248 -4.17 -1.78 23.45
CA ILE A 248 -2.99 -0.93 23.24
C ILE A 248 -2.93 -0.48 21.78
N ILE A 249 -3.19 -1.38 20.84
CA ILE A 249 -3.11 -1.13 19.40
C ILE A 249 -4.23 -0.24 18.91
N ILE A 250 -5.45 -0.40 19.44
CA ILE A 250 -6.57 0.50 19.18
C ILE A 250 -6.17 1.93 19.58
N ASN A 251 -5.70 2.11 20.81
CA ASN A 251 -5.25 3.42 21.29
C ASN A 251 -4.11 4.00 20.43
N ASP A 252 -3.15 3.17 20.06
CA ASP A 252 -2.03 3.57 19.21
C ASP A 252 -2.50 4.00 17.82
N PHE A 253 -3.41 3.26 17.17
CA PHE A 253 -3.97 3.62 15.86
C PHE A 253 -4.75 4.93 15.89
N LEU A 254 -5.58 5.14 16.91
CA LEU A 254 -6.31 6.41 17.10
C LEU A 254 -5.34 7.58 17.31
N TYR A 255 -4.30 7.38 18.12
CA TYR A 255 -3.23 8.35 18.28
C TYR A 255 -2.51 8.64 16.94
N TYR A 256 -2.23 7.62 16.13
CA TYR A 256 -1.57 7.81 14.84
C TYR A 256 -2.43 8.63 13.88
N ILE A 257 -3.73 8.35 13.78
CA ILE A 257 -4.62 9.14 12.92
C ILE A 257 -4.75 10.57 13.42
N GLN A 258 -4.82 10.79 14.72
CA GLN A 258 -4.81 12.15 15.27
C GLN A 258 -3.51 12.88 14.90
N TYR A 259 -2.35 12.22 15.05
CA TYR A 259 -1.05 12.80 14.67
C TYR A 259 -1.00 13.17 13.18
N VAL A 260 -1.50 12.30 12.30
CA VAL A 260 -1.56 12.57 10.86
C VAL A 260 -2.51 13.73 10.57
N SER A 261 -3.70 13.74 11.18
CA SER A 261 -4.69 14.80 11.04
C SER A 261 -4.10 16.17 11.37
N ASP A 262 -3.44 16.30 12.52
CA ASP A 262 -2.80 17.54 12.95
C ASP A 262 -1.74 18.02 11.96
N LYS A 263 -0.98 17.10 11.34
CA LYS A 263 0.02 17.43 10.31
C LYS A 263 -0.61 17.92 9.02
N LEU A 264 -1.68 17.27 8.57
CA LEU A 264 -2.39 17.64 7.35
C LEU A 264 -3.08 18.99 7.52
N GLN A 265 -3.77 19.21 8.64
CA GLN A 265 -4.41 20.48 9.00
C GLN A 265 -3.39 21.62 9.10
N LYS A 266 -2.24 21.40 9.76
CA LYS A 266 -1.17 22.40 9.84
C LYS A 266 -0.65 22.82 8.46
N LYS A 267 -0.67 21.90 7.48
CA LYS A 267 -0.29 22.17 6.09
C LYS A 267 -1.44 22.62 5.20
N LYS A 268 -2.67 22.73 5.74
CA LYS A 268 -3.90 23.05 4.99
C LYS A 268 -4.13 22.09 3.81
N ILE A 269 -3.84 20.82 4.02
CA ILE A 269 -4.06 19.76 3.03
C ILE A 269 -5.53 19.32 3.14
N GLU A 270 -6.24 19.36 2.02
CA GLU A 270 -7.64 18.96 1.94
C GLU A 270 -7.76 17.44 1.97
N TYR A 271 -8.17 16.90 3.11
CA TYR A 271 -8.42 15.48 3.33
C TYR A 271 -9.35 15.33 4.54
N ASP A 272 -10.41 14.52 4.42
CA ASP A 272 -11.39 14.33 5.49
C ASP A 272 -10.86 13.37 6.57
N CYS A 273 -10.00 13.90 7.43
CA CYS A 273 -9.47 13.17 8.58
C CYS A 273 -10.55 12.82 9.62
N ASN A 274 -11.66 13.58 9.67
CA ASN A 274 -12.72 13.31 10.64
C ASN A 274 -13.50 12.06 10.23
N LEU A 275 -13.83 11.94 8.94
CA LEU A 275 -14.48 10.76 8.39
C LEU A 275 -13.58 9.53 8.50
N LEU A 276 -12.30 9.64 8.11
CA LEU A 276 -11.34 8.55 8.27
C LEU A 276 -11.25 8.06 9.73
N LYS A 277 -11.20 8.99 10.69
CA LYS A 277 -11.13 8.66 12.11
C LYS A 277 -12.39 7.93 12.57
N SER A 278 -13.56 8.43 12.20
CA SER A 278 -14.84 7.81 12.54
C SER A 278 -14.96 6.39 11.97
N ASP A 279 -14.59 6.19 10.71
CA ASP A 279 -14.64 4.87 10.07
C ASP A 279 -13.66 3.90 10.73
N LEU A 280 -12.44 4.36 11.03
CA LEU A 280 -11.46 3.53 11.72
C LEU A 280 -11.91 3.14 13.13
N GLU A 281 -12.53 4.05 13.89
CA GLU A 281 -13.05 3.76 15.23
C GLU A 281 -14.06 2.60 15.20
N LEU A 282 -14.98 2.60 14.23
CA LEU A 282 -15.96 1.52 14.06
C LEU A 282 -15.28 0.18 13.72
N ILE A 283 -14.27 0.21 12.85
CA ILE A 283 -13.51 -1.00 12.48
C ILE A 283 -12.73 -1.55 13.68
N LEU A 284 -12.09 -0.67 14.45
CA LEU A 284 -11.32 -1.07 15.63
C LEU A 284 -12.21 -1.67 16.72
N MET A 285 -13.42 -1.15 16.93
CA MET A 285 -14.40 -1.74 17.85
C MET A 285 -14.81 -3.14 17.41
N LYS A 286 -15.17 -3.33 16.13
CA LYS A 286 -15.48 -4.66 15.57
C LYS A 286 -14.31 -5.64 15.74
N TRP A 287 -13.09 -5.16 15.53
CA TRP A 287 -11.90 -5.99 15.68
C TRP A 287 -11.63 -6.39 17.13
N GLU A 288 -11.85 -5.50 18.09
CA GLU A 288 -11.70 -5.78 19.52
C GLU A 288 -12.53 -7.00 19.92
N ASP A 289 -13.79 -7.03 19.49
CA ASP A 289 -14.80 -8.06 19.80
C ASP A 289 -14.61 -9.41 19.05
N SER A 290 -13.66 -9.47 18.10
CA SER A 290 -13.41 -10.64 17.23
C SER A 290 -12.37 -11.67 17.70
#